data_AF-A0AA88V194-F1
#
_entry.id   AF-A0AA88V194-F1
#
_cell.length_a   1.000
_cell.length_b   1.000
_cell.length_c   1.000
_cell.angle_alpha   90.00
_cell.angle_beta   90.00
_cell.angle_gamma   90.00
#
_symmetry.space_group_name_H-M   'P 1'
#
loop_
_entity.id
_entity.type
_entity.pdbx_description
1 polymer ?
#
loop_
_entity_poly.entity_id
_entity_poly.type
_entity_poly.pdbx_seq_one_letter_code
_entity_poly.pdbx_strand_id
1 'polypeptide(L)'
;MFQSSTTRSNVLEMLCGIYQKLENVEFKYVTLVELKSMLGVVQDLKSARLDVWWLRERLVKVCEALQLSRGYHNLKMALASNCQDIERKKKELNIKGQAKMEKVSLQQKQVSTKREL
;
A
#
# COMPACT_ATOMS: atom_id res chain seq x y z
N MET A 1 -28.34 -5.82 31.23
CA MET A 1 -27.25 -6.49 30.49
C MET A 1 -26.01 -6.74 31.37
N PHE A 2 -25.61 -5.84 32.27
CA PHE A 2 -24.39 -6.00 33.10
C PHE A 2 -24.66 -6.21 34.60
N GLN A 3 -25.64 -7.06 34.94
CA GLN A 3 -26.13 -7.18 36.32
C GLN A 3 -25.22 -8.02 37.22
N SER A 4 -24.47 -8.98 36.68
CA SER A 4 -23.48 -9.74 37.44
C SER A 4 -22.10 -9.09 37.40
N SER A 5 -21.30 -9.30 38.46
CA SER A 5 -19.89 -8.94 38.48
C SER A 5 -19.13 -9.64 37.35
N THR A 6 -19.41 -10.92 37.10
CA THR A 6 -18.80 -11.71 36.04
C THR A 6 -19.00 -11.08 34.66
N THR A 7 -20.23 -10.67 34.31
CA THR A 7 -20.48 -10.06 33.01
C THR A 7 -19.74 -8.72 32.85
N ARG A 8 -19.63 -7.93 33.93
CA ARG A 8 -18.84 -6.69 33.91
C ARG A 8 -17.35 -6.97 33.71
N SER A 9 -16.80 -7.94 34.43
CA SER A 9 -15.40 -8.34 34.30
C SER A 9 -15.07 -8.81 32.88
N ASN A 10 -15.92 -9.65 32.27
CA ASN A 10 -15.69 -10.15 30.91
C ASN A 10 -15.69 -9.01 29.87
N VAL A 11 -16.57 -8.01 30.03
CA VAL A 11 -16.60 -6.84 29.15
C VAL A 11 -15.35 -6.00 29.29
N LEU A 12 -14.90 -5.77 30.52
CA LEU A 12 -13.66 -5.05 30.80
C LEU A 12 -12.46 -5.78 30.20
N GLU A 13 -12.40 -7.10 30.36
CA GLU A 13 -11.33 -7.92 29.79
C GLU A 13 -11.29 -7.83 28.26
N MET A 14 -12.44 -7.87 27.59
CA MET A 14 -12.52 -7.65 26.14
C MET A 14 -12.01 -6.26 25.73
N LEU A 15 -12.45 -5.20 26.42
CA LEU A 15 -12.02 -3.83 26.13
C LEU A 15 -10.51 -3.64 26.35
N CYS A 16 -10.01 -4.12 27.48
CA CYS A 16 -8.59 -4.11 27.80
C CYS A 16 -7.77 -4.90 26.79
N GLY A 17 -8.25 -6.08 26.35
CA GLY A 17 -7.59 -6.89 25.34
C GLY A 17 -7.44 -6.16 24.01
N ILE A 18 -8.49 -5.46 23.55
CA ILE A 18 -8.41 -4.64 22.33
C ILE A 18 -7.40 -3.51 22.51
N TYR A 19 -7.49 -2.78 23.63
CA TYR A 19 -6.59 -1.67 23.91
C TYR A 19 -5.12 -2.13 23.96
N GLN A 20 -4.82 -3.19 24.71
CA GLN A 20 -3.48 -3.74 24.84
C GLN A 20 -2.93 -4.22 23.50
N LYS A 21 -3.76 -4.82 22.66
CA LYS A 21 -3.33 -5.22 21.31
C LYS A 21 -2.94 -4.00 20.47
N LEU A 22 -3.73 -2.92 20.52
CA LEU A 22 -3.42 -1.69 19.79
C LEU A 22 -2.19 -0.95 20.33
N GLU A 23 -1.91 -1.08 21.62
CA GLU A 23 -0.78 -0.41 22.29
C GLU A 23 0.53 -1.17 22.14
N ASN A 24 0.50 -2.50 22.29
CA ASN A 24 1.72 -3.31 22.45
C ASN A 24 2.17 -4.00 21.16
N VAL A 25 1.30 -4.15 20.16
CA VAL A 25 1.68 -4.79 18.89
C VAL A 25 2.20 -3.73 17.93
N GLU A 26 3.41 -3.94 17.41
CA GLU A 26 3.93 -3.06 16.37
C GLU A 26 2.97 -3.04 15.18
N PHE A 27 2.73 -1.85 14.64
CA PHE A 27 1.75 -1.59 13.59
C PHE A 27 1.87 -2.52 12.37
N LYS A 28 3.09 -2.92 11.99
CA LYS A 28 3.36 -3.84 10.87
C LYS A 28 2.80 -5.26 11.09
N TYR A 29 2.57 -5.67 12.33
CA TYR A 29 2.08 -7.00 12.69
C TYR A 29 0.57 -7.04 12.92
N VAL A 30 -0.10 -5.89 12.91
CA VAL A 30 -1.56 -5.83 13.02
C VAL A 30 -2.19 -6.07 11.64
N THR A 31 -3.10 -7.04 11.57
CA THR A 31 -3.80 -7.36 10.33
C THR A 31 -5.15 -6.65 10.23
N LEU A 32 -5.60 -6.40 8.99
CA LEU A 32 -6.92 -5.83 8.74
C LEU A 32 -8.05 -6.76 9.24
N VAL A 33 -7.82 -8.07 9.24
CA VAL A 33 -8.80 -9.07 9.73
C VAL A 33 -8.98 -8.93 11.24
N GLU A 34 -7.88 -8.83 12.00
CA GLU A 34 -7.93 -8.59 13.45
C GLU A 34 -8.64 -7.27 13.77
N LEU A 35 -8.31 -6.19 13.07
CA LEU A 35 -8.95 -4.89 13.28
C LEU A 35 -10.46 -4.92 12.99
N LYS A 36 -10.87 -5.61 11.93
CA LYS A 36 -12.30 -5.80 11.61
C LYS A 36 -13.01 -6.63 12.68
N SER A 37 -12.35 -7.66 13.22
CA SER A 37 -12.89 -8.45 14.33
C SER A 37 -13.10 -7.59 15.58
N MET A 38 -12.11 -6.78 15.95
CA MET A 38 -12.22 -5.85 17.09
C MET A 38 -13.32 -4.80 16.88
N LEU A 39 -13.47 -4.28 15.65
CA LEU A 39 -14.57 -3.38 15.30
C LEU A 39 -15.93 -4.05 15.49
N GLY A 40 -16.06 -5.34 15.16
CA GLY A 40 -17.26 -6.14 15.44
C GLY A 40 -17.59 -6.16 16.93
N VAL A 41 -16.61 -6.52 17.76
CA VAL A 41 -16.77 -6.51 19.22
C VAL A 41 -17.21 -5.14 19.74
N VAL A 42 -16.54 -4.06 19.29
CA VAL A 42 -16.90 -2.69 19.70
C VAL A 42 -18.30 -2.30 19.23
N GLN A 43 -18.73 -2.76 18.05
CA GLN A 43 -20.08 -2.55 17.55
C GLN A 43 -21.14 -3.28 18.38
N ASP A 44 -20.84 -4.49 18.85
CA ASP A 44 -21.73 -5.24 19.74
C ASP A 44 -21.85 -4.55 21.10
N LEU A 45 -20.74 -4.07 21.66
CA LEU A 45 -20.72 -3.31 22.92
C LEU A 45 -21.49 -1.98 22.81
N LYS A 46 -21.34 -1.27 21.69
CA LYS A 46 -22.15 -0.09 21.39
C LYS A 46 -23.65 -0.43 21.33
N SER A 47 -23.99 -1.55 20.70
CA SER A 47 -25.39 -2.02 20.60
C SER A 47 -25.97 -2.39 21.97
N ALA A 48 -25.12 -2.83 22.90
CA ALA A 48 -25.42 -3.01 24.31
C ALA A 48 -25.52 -1.69 25.11
N ARG A 49 -25.50 -0.53 24.44
CA ARG A 49 -25.54 0.83 25.02
C ARG A 49 -24.32 1.17 25.90
N LEU A 50 -23.19 0.51 25.68
CA LEU A 50 -21.93 0.95 26.30
C LEU A 50 -21.34 2.11 25.51
N ASP A 51 -20.79 3.06 26.25
CA ASP A 51 -20.07 4.17 25.67
C ASP A 51 -18.64 3.75 25.28
N VAL A 52 -18.49 3.32 24.04
CA VAL A 52 -17.22 2.84 23.45
C VAL A 52 -16.88 3.55 22.14
N TRP A 53 -17.41 4.76 21.92
CA TRP A 53 -17.18 5.49 20.66
C TRP A 53 -15.69 5.79 20.43
N TRP A 54 -14.96 6.11 21.50
CA TRP A 54 -13.53 6.43 21.46
C TRP A 54 -12.70 5.27 20.89
N LEU A 55 -13.04 4.03 21.24
CA LEU A 55 -12.33 2.85 20.78
C LEU A 55 -12.66 2.54 19.32
N ARG A 56 -13.91 2.75 18.91
CA ARG A 56 -14.33 2.63 17.51
C ARG A 56 -13.55 3.61 16.64
N GLU A 57 -13.49 4.88 17.02
CA GLU A 57 -12.74 5.89 16.26
C GLU A 57 -11.25 5.53 16.16
N ARG A 58 -10.66 5.07 17.27
CA ARG A 58 -9.27 4.63 17.28
C ARG A 58 -9.05 3.48 16.29
N LEU A 59 -9.90 2.47 16.32
CA LEU A 59 -9.82 1.32 15.40
C LEU A 59 -9.99 1.72 13.93
N VAL A 60 -10.91 2.64 13.62
CA VAL A 60 -11.11 3.15 12.26
C VAL A 60 -9.84 3.87 11.77
N LYS A 61 -9.27 4.78 12.57
CA LYS A 61 -8.02 5.48 12.23
C LYS A 61 -6.86 4.52 11.98
N VAL A 62 -6.77 3.45 12.79
CA VAL A 62 -5.74 2.40 12.62
C VAL A 62 -5.97 1.61 11.33
N CYS A 63 -7.23 1.28 10.98
CA CYS A 63 -7.56 0.65 9.70
C CYS A 63 -7.16 1.51 8.50
N GLU A 64 -7.50 2.79 8.54
CA GLU A 64 -7.17 3.75 7.48
C GLU A 64 -5.67 3.89 7.31
N ALA A 65 -4.92 4.06 8.41
CA ALA A 65 -3.47 4.11 8.39
C ALA A 65 -2.86 2.84 7.76
N LEU A 66 -3.43 1.66 8.04
CA LEU A 66 -2.90 0.39 7.52
C LEU A 66 -3.12 0.29 6.01
N GLN A 67 -4.30 0.72 5.55
CA GLN A 67 -4.61 0.79 4.12
C GLN A 67 -3.71 1.79 3.39
N LEU A 68 -3.51 2.97 3.97
CA LEU A 68 -2.62 4.00 3.41
C LEU A 68 -1.17 3.50 3.33
N SER A 69 -0.67 2.84 4.37
CA SER A 69 0.68 2.27 4.39
C SER A 69 0.88 1.24 3.27
N ARG A 70 -0.10 0.34 3.07
CA ARG A 70 -0.09 -0.63 1.95
C ARG A 70 -0.16 0.06 0.59
N GLY A 71 -1.03 1.05 0.45
CA GLY A 71 -1.16 1.85 -0.78
C GLY A 71 0.14 2.56 -1.14
N TYR A 72 0.78 3.20 -0.15
CA TYR A 72 2.09 3.85 -0.32
C TYR A 72 3.17 2.85 -0.76
N HIS A 73 3.26 1.69 -0.12
CA HIS A 73 4.23 0.66 -0.51
C HIS A 73 4.04 0.22 -1.98
N ASN A 74 2.79 -0.05 -2.37
CA ASN A 74 2.46 -0.46 -3.74
C ASN A 74 2.81 0.63 -4.75
N LEU A 75 2.48 1.90 -4.45
CA LEU A 75 2.83 3.04 -5.30
C LEU A 75 4.34 3.20 -5.44
N LYS A 76 5.09 3.04 -4.34
CA LYS A 76 6.55 3.10 -4.35
C LYS A 76 7.16 2.03 -5.25
N MET A 77 6.64 0.80 -5.18
CA MET A 77 7.07 -0.31 -6.04
C MET A 77 6.74 -0.05 -7.52
N ALA A 78 5.53 0.42 -7.81
CA ALA A 78 5.10 0.76 -9.17
C ALA A 78 5.95 1.89 -9.77
N LEU A 79 6.24 2.93 -8.98
CA LEU A 79 7.13 4.02 -9.39
C LEU A 79 8.52 3.50 -9.76
N ALA A 80 9.12 2.66 -8.91
CA ALA A 80 10.42 2.06 -9.17
C ALA A 80 10.43 1.24 -10.46
N SER A 81 9.42 0.39 -10.68
CA SER A 81 9.28 -0.38 -11.92
C SER A 81 9.15 0.51 -13.16
N ASN A 82 8.30 1.54 -13.10
CA ASN A 82 8.09 2.46 -14.20
C ASN A 82 9.35 3.24 -14.55
N CYS A 83 10.12 3.68 -13.54
CA CYS A 83 11.42 4.33 -13.77
C CYS A 83 12.39 3.40 -14.52
N GLN A 84 12.49 2.14 -14.11
CA GLN A 84 13.33 1.15 -14.79
C GLN A 84 12.89 0.91 -16.24
N ASP A 85 11.59 0.83 -16.49
CA ASP A 85 11.05 0.64 -17.84
C ASP A 85 11.27 1.86 -18.73
N ILE A 86 11.15 3.08 -18.17
CA ILE A 86 11.47 4.32 -18.89
C ILE A 86 12.95 4.35 -19.26
N GLU A 87 13.85 4.01 -18.33
CA GLU A 87 15.29 3.95 -18.61
C GLU A 87 15.62 2.91 -19.68
N ARG A 88 15.01 1.72 -19.60
CA ARG A 88 15.17 0.67 -20.61
C ARG A 88 14.73 1.16 -21.99
N LYS A 89 13.52 1.72 -22.09
CA LYS A 89 13.00 2.27 -23.36
C LYS A 89 13.86 3.41 -23.90
N LYS A 90 14.37 4.29 -23.04
CA LYS A 90 15.31 5.35 -23.45
C LYS A 90 16.58 4.78 -24.08
N LYS A 91 17.17 3.74 -23.46
CA LYS A 91 18.35 3.05 -24.01
C LYS A 91 18.05 2.41 -25.36
N GLU A 92 16.93 1.70 -25.50
CA GLU A 92 16.51 1.08 -26.76
C GLU A 92 16.29 2.10 -27.88
N LEU A 93 15.65 3.24 -27.57
CA LEU A 93 15.43 4.32 -28.54
C LEU A 93 16.76 4.94 -28.97
N ASN A 94 17.69 5.14 -28.05
CA ASN A 94 19.02 5.68 -28.37
C ASN A 94 19.79 4.76 -29.33
N ILE A 95 19.79 3.44 -29.05
CA ILE A 95 20.42 2.43 -29.92
C ILE A 95 19.78 2.43 -31.31
N LYS A 96 18.44 2.44 -31.38
CA LYS A 96 17.71 2.51 -32.67
C LYS A 96 17.99 3.80 -33.44
N GLY A 97 18.14 4.93 -32.73
CA GLY A 97 18.50 6.21 -33.32
C GLY A 97 19.90 6.20 -33.94
N GLN A 98 20.89 5.68 -33.21
CA GLN A 98 22.27 5.51 -33.70
C GLN A 98 22.32 4.60 -34.95
N ALA A 99 21.67 3.44 -34.89
CA ALA A 99 21.64 2.51 -36.01
C ALA A 99 20.98 3.12 -37.27
N LYS A 100 19.96 3.98 -37.11
CA LYS A 100 19.36 4.71 -38.23
C LYS A 100 20.33 5.74 -38.82
N MET A 101 21.02 6.52 -37.99
CA MET A 101 22.00 7.51 -38.48
C MET A 101 23.14 6.82 -39.25
N GLU A 102 23.65 5.69 -38.76
CA GLU A 102 24.68 4.92 -39.46
C GLU A 102 24.20 4.43 -40.83
N LYS A 103 22.99 3.85 -40.90
CA LYS A 103 22.38 3.43 -42.17
C LYS A 103 22.22 4.58 -43.16
N VAL A 104 21.76 5.74 -42.71
CA VAL A 104 21.63 6.95 -43.56
C VAL A 104 23.01 7.38 -44.07
N SER A 105 24.02 7.41 -43.21
CA SER A 105 25.38 7.80 -43.60
C SER A 105 26.01 6.86 -44.64
N LEU A 106 25.76 5.55 -44.52
CA LEU A 106 26.21 4.54 -45.48
C LEU A 106 25.51 4.71 -46.83
N GLN A 107 24.19 4.93 -46.81
CA GLN A 107 23.43 5.19 -48.04
C GLN A 107 23.92 6.46 -48.74
N GLN A 108 24.19 7.54 -48.01
CA GLN A 108 24.71 8.78 -48.58
C GLN A 108 26.05 8.56 -49.30
N LYS A 109 26.99 7.84 -48.67
CA LYS A 109 28.29 7.53 -49.28
C LYS A 109 28.14 6.74 -50.58
N GLN A 110 27.28 5.73 -50.60
CA GLN A 110 27.05 4.92 -51.81
C GLN A 110 26.43 5.73 -52.96
N VAL A 111 25.55 6.70 -52.67
CA VAL A 111 24.99 7.59 -53.70
C VAL A 111 26.06 8.51 -54.27
N SER A 112 26.95 9.06 -53.43
CA SER A 112 28.05 9.91 -53.90
C SER A 112 29.03 9.15 -54.79
N THR A 113 29.45 7.95 -54.41
CA THR A 113 30.39 7.12 -55.21
C THR A 113 29.80 6.72 -56.57
N LYS A 114 28.48 6.52 -56.67
CA LYS A 114 27.81 6.22 -57.95
C LYS A 114 27.66 7.42 -58.89
N ARG A 115 27.81 8.65 -58.40
CA ARG A 115 27.70 9.88 -59.22
C ARG A 115 29.03 10.33 -59.82
N GLU A 116 30.14 9.80 -59.32
CA GLU A 116 31.51 10.11 -59.77
C GLU A 116 32.06 9.09 -60.79
N LEU A 117 31.29 8.05 -61.10
CA LEU A 117 31.54 7.03 -62.14
C LEU A 117 30.61 7.25 -63.32
#